data_AF-A0A7W4YZ14-F1
#
_entry.id   AF-A0A7W4YZ14-F1
#
_cell.length_a   1.000
_cell.length_b   1.000
_cell.length_c   1.000
_cell.angle_alpha   90.00
_cell.angle_beta   90.00
_cell.angle_gamma   90.00
#
_symmetry.space_group_name_H-M   'P 1'
#
loop_
_entity.id
_entity.type
_entity.pdbx_description
1 polymer ?
#
loop_
_entity_poly.entity_id
_entity_poly.type
_entity_poly.pdbx_seq_one_letter_code
_entity_poly.pdbx_strand_id
1 'polypeptide(L)'
;MGLGTTIRQWQANWAQAHELDALDKDQRDALARDIGISADMLPVLVARGPNAAAELPRLMEALSLDPEQVRQIHAALMRDMSLTCSGCTTAVRCRDDLAHGQAPAHFSEYCPNAETLQELQGKRIA
;
A
#
# COMPACT_ATOMS: atom_id res chain seq x y z
N MET A 1 -18.76 0.12 9.60
CA MET A 1 -18.71 1.06 8.46
C MET A 1 -20.11 1.15 7.85
N GLY A 2 -20.65 2.35 7.63
CA GLY A 2 -22.02 2.54 7.13
C GLY A 2 -22.09 2.61 5.60
N LEU A 3 -23.21 2.22 5.00
CA LEU A 3 -23.40 2.23 3.54
C LEU A 3 -23.10 3.59 2.88
N GLY A 4 -23.39 4.70 3.58
CA GLY A 4 -23.13 6.04 3.08
C GLY A 4 -21.64 6.39 2.89
N THR A 5 -20.73 5.84 3.71
CA THR A 5 -19.29 6.03 3.49
C THR A 5 -18.79 5.20 2.31
N THR A 6 -19.35 4.00 2.12
CA THR A 6 -19.03 3.12 1.00
C THR A 6 -19.46 3.72 -0.34
N ILE A 7 -20.65 4.31 -0.42
CA ILE A 7 -21.14 4.97 -1.64
C ILE A 7 -20.28 6.18 -2.02
N ARG A 8 -19.92 7.02 -1.04
CA ARG A 8 -19.03 8.18 -1.29
C ARG A 8 -17.64 7.75 -1.74
N GLN A 9 -17.09 6.70 -1.12
CA GLN A 9 -15.80 6.14 -1.53
C GLN A 9 -15.86 5.60 -2.96
N TRP A 10 -16.94 4.88 -3.31
CA TRP A 10 -17.15 4.37 -4.66
C TRP A 10 -17.27 5.49 -5.70
N GLN A 11 -18.04 6.56 -5.40
CA GLN A 11 -18.15 7.73 -6.27
C GLN A 11 -16.82 8.44 -6.47
N ALA A 12 -16.03 8.61 -5.40
CA ALA A 12 -14.71 9.23 -5.48
C ALA A 12 -13.74 8.40 -6.32
N ASN A 13 -13.70 7.07 -6.12
CA ASN A 13 -12.86 6.17 -6.91
C ASN A 13 -13.27 6.19 -8.39
N TRP A 14 -14.58 6.25 -8.70
CA TRP A 14 -15.07 6.32 -10.08
C TRP A 14 -14.69 7.64 -10.77
N ALA A 15 -14.79 8.78 -10.06
CA ALA A 15 -14.33 10.07 -10.58
C ALA A 15 -12.82 10.07 -10.86
N GLN A 16 -12.01 9.53 -9.94
CA GLN A 16 -10.56 9.39 -10.12
C GLN A 16 -10.20 8.49 -11.31
N ALA A 17 -10.95 7.40 -11.53
CA ALA A 17 -10.78 6.54 -12.70
C ALA A 17 -11.08 7.28 -14.00
N HIS A 18 -12.18 8.03 -14.05
CA HIS A 18 -12.54 8.81 -15.22
C HIS A 18 -11.54 9.94 -15.52
N GLU A 19 -11.00 10.59 -14.49
CA GLU A 19 -9.94 11.60 -14.64
C GLU A 19 -8.65 10.99 -15.19
N LEU A 20 -8.24 9.81 -14.69
CA LEU A 20 -7.09 9.10 -15.22
C LEU A 20 -7.31 8.63 -16.67
N ASP A 21 -8.53 8.19 -16.99
CA ASP A 21 -8.91 7.77 -18.34
C ASP A 21 -8.90 8.91 -19.35
N ALA A 22 -9.19 10.14 -18.90
CA ALA A 22 -9.13 11.34 -19.72
C ALA A 22 -7.69 11.77 -20.08
N LEU A 23 -6.69 11.29 -19.35
CA LEU A 23 -5.28 11.55 -19.66
C LEU A 23 -4.81 10.64 -20.80
N ASP A 24 -4.12 11.22 -21.77
CA ASP A 24 -3.37 10.46 -22.78
C ASP A 24 -2.11 9.79 -22.18
N LYS A 25 -1.41 9.00 -22.99
CA LYS A 25 -0.23 8.26 -22.54
C LYS A 25 0.89 9.18 -22.04
N ASP A 26 1.17 10.27 -22.75
CA ASP A 26 2.27 11.17 -22.40
C ASP A 26 1.97 11.91 -21.09
N GLN A 27 0.71 12.26 -20.88
CA GLN A 27 0.21 12.86 -19.64
C GLN A 27 0.27 11.87 -18.46
N ARG A 28 -0.10 10.60 -18.66
CA ARG A 28 0.06 9.56 -17.62
C ARG A 28 1.53 9.31 -17.29
N ASP A 29 2.39 9.25 -18.30
CA ASP A 29 3.82 9.07 -18.11
C ASP A 29 4.45 10.29 -17.41
N ALA A 30 3.99 11.51 -17.69
CA ALA A 30 4.41 12.72 -16.99
C ALA A 30 3.96 12.71 -15.52
N LEU A 31 2.68 12.42 -15.26
CA LEU A 31 2.14 12.31 -13.90
C LEU A 31 2.89 11.26 -13.08
N ALA A 32 3.14 10.09 -13.66
CA ALA A 32 3.89 9.01 -13.02
C ALA A 32 5.32 9.44 -12.66
N ARG A 33 6.01 10.12 -13.58
CA ARG A 33 7.35 10.69 -13.32
C ARG A 33 7.33 11.72 -12.20
N ASP A 34 6.36 12.64 -12.19
CA ASP A 34 6.27 13.71 -11.19
C ASP A 34 6.11 13.17 -9.77
N ILE A 35 5.34 12.09 -9.61
CA ILE A 35 5.15 11.44 -8.31
C ILE A 35 6.12 10.26 -8.08
N GLY A 36 7.02 9.99 -9.01
CA GLY A 36 8.11 9.00 -8.91
C GLY A 36 7.66 7.53 -8.95
N ILE A 37 6.57 7.21 -9.65
CA ILE A 37 6.08 5.83 -9.80
C ILE A 37 6.15 5.39 -11.26
N SER A 38 6.00 4.09 -11.50
CA SER A 38 5.79 3.59 -12.85
C SER A 38 4.34 3.85 -13.29
N ALA A 39 4.11 4.17 -14.57
CA ALA A 39 2.80 4.56 -15.07
C ALA A 39 1.74 3.44 -14.98
N ASP A 40 2.16 2.18 -14.99
CA ASP A 40 1.32 1.00 -14.76
C ASP A 40 0.79 0.91 -13.32
N MET A 41 1.38 1.63 -12.35
CA MET A 41 0.86 1.73 -10.99
C MET A 41 -0.31 2.71 -10.86
N LEU A 42 -0.51 3.64 -11.80
CA LEU A 42 -1.60 4.63 -11.73
C LEU A 42 -3.00 3.96 -11.65
N PRO A 43 -3.36 3.01 -12.53
CA PRO A 43 -4.66 2.33 -12.44
C PRO A 43 -4.83 1.55 -11.15
N VAL A 44 -3.76 0.95 -10.63
CA VAL A 44 -3.78 0.18 -9.38
C VAL A 44 -4.09 1.09 -8.20
N LEU A 45 -3.42 2.24 -8.11
CA LEU A 45 -3.62 3.22 -7.05
C LEU A 45 -5.04 3.82 -7.11
N VAL A 46 -5.53 4.14 -8.30
CA VAL A 46 -6.90 4.65 -8.48
C VAL A 46 -7.95 3.59 -8.10
N ALA A 47 -7.78 2.34 -8.52
CA ALA A 47 -8.72 1.27 -8.19
C ALA A 47 -8.77 0.98 -6.68
N ARG A 48 -7.62 1.05 -5.99
CA ARG A 48 -7.53 0.86 -4.53
C ARG A 48 -7.95 2.10 -3.74
N GLY A 49 -7.88 3.27 -4.37
CA GLY A 49 -8.22 4.54 -3.78
C GLY A 49 -7.32 4.91 -2.59
N PRO A 50 -7.80 5.76 -1.67
CA PRO A 50 -6.98 6.36 -0.60
C PRO A 50 -6.44 5.36 0.43
N ASN A 51 -6.95 4.14 0.45
CA ASN A 51 -6.52 3.07 1.35
C ASN A 51 -5.56 2.08 0.69
N ALA A 52 -4.97 2.45 -0.46
CA ALA A 52 -3.90 1.67 -1.06
C ALA A 52 -2.79 1.42 -0.02
N ALA A 53 -2.42 0.14 0.17
CA ALA A 53 -1.46 -0.33 1.18
C ALA A 53 -1.84 -0.10 2.67
N ALA A 54 -3.12 0.04 3.00
CA ALA A 54 -3.57 0.15 4.40
C ALA A 54 -3.17 -1.05 5.28
N GLU A 55 -2.87 -2.21 4.68
CA GLU A 55 -2.37 -3.39 5.38
C GLU A 55 -0.93 -3.24 5.88
N LEU A 56 -0.09 -2.45 5.21
CA LEU A 56 1.34 -2.40 5.51
C LEU A 56 1.62 -1.84 6.92
N PRO A 57 1.09 -0.68 7.35
CA PRO A 57 1.30 -0.19 8.71
C PRO A 57 0.78 -1.17 9.78
N ARG A 58 -0.36 -1.82 9.52
CA ARG A 58 -0.94 -2.82 10.43
C ARG A 58 -0.07 -4.06 10.56
N LEU A 59 0.53 -4.51 9.45
CA LEU A 59 1.49 -5.60 9.46
C LEU A 59 2.76 -5.22 10.21
N MET A 60 3.28 -4.01 10.01
CA MET A 60 4.43 -3.51 10.76
C MET A 60 4.18 -3.51 12.27
N GLU A 61 3.03 -3.00 12.71
CA GLU A 61 2.63 -3.02 14.12
C GLU A 61 2.52 -4.44 14.67
N ALA A 62 1.92 -5.37 13.92
CA ALA A 62 1.84 -6.79 14.30
C ALA A 62 3.23 -7.45 14.40
N LEU A 63 4.22 -6.94 13.66
CA LEU A 63 5.61 -7.35 13.69
C LEU A 63 6.46 -6.57 14.70
N SER A 64 5.84 -5.74 15.54
CA SER A 64 6.51 -4.85 16.51
C SER A 64 7.48 -3.83 15.87
N LEU A 65 7.16 -3.39 14.65
CA LEU A 65 7.84 -2.29 13.96
C LEU A 65 6.97 -1.03 14.04
N ASP A 66 7.58 0.11 14.38
CA ASP A 66 6.87 1.41 14.38
C ASP A 66 6.85 2.00 12.94
N PRO A 67 5.68 2.04 12.27
CA PRO A 67 5.57 2.57 10.92
C PRO A 67 5.81 4.09 10.84
N GLU A 68 5.61 4.84 11.93
CA GLU A 68 5.90 6.27 11.97
C GLU A 68 7.41 6.51 12.08
N GLN A 69 8.09 5.78 12.96
CA GLN A 69 9.55 5.84 13.08
C GLN A 69 10.23 5.49 11.74
N VAL A 70 9.79 4.42 11.08
CA VAL A 70 10.31 4.03 9.75
C VAL A 70 10.04 5.12 8.71
N ARG A 71 8.88 5.77 8.74
CA ARG A 71 8.57 6.87 7.81
C ARG A 71 9.47 8.08 8.03
N GLN A 72 9.78 8.41 9.28
CA GLN A 72 10.62 9.55 9.63
C GLN A 72 12.10 9.31 9.29
N ILE A 73 12.62 8.11 9.59
CA ILE A 73 14.04 7.78 9.40
C ILE A 73 14.31 7.29 7.97
N HIS A 74 13.37 6.54 7.37
CA HIS A 74 13.53 5.85 6.10
C HIS A 74 12.35 6.13 5.15
N ALA A 75 12.04 7.41 4.92
CA ALA A 75 10.91 7.84 4.09
C ALA A 75 10.85 7.18 2.69
N ALA A 76 11.99 7.07 2.00
CA ALA A 76 12.07 6.41 0.69
C ALA A 76 11.71 4.92 0.77
N LEU A 77 12.24 4.21 1.77
CA LEU A 77 11.93 2.79 1.98
C LEU A 77 10.46 2.58 2.30
N MET A 78 9.88 3.42 3.17
CA MET A 78 8.45 3.38 3.50
C MET A 78 7.58 3.60 2.26
N ARG A 79 7.95 4.55 1.41
CA ARG A 79 7.27 4.81 0.14
C ARG A 79 7.34 3.60 -0.78
N ASP A 80 8.51 3.00 -0.96
CA ASP A 80 8.69 1.85 -1.84
C ASP A 80 7.90 0.64 -1.35
N MET A 81 7.96 0.33 -0.05
CA MET A 81 7.12 -0.72 0.54
C MET A 81 5.62 -0.42 0.36
N SER A 82 5.19 0.84 0.44
CA SER A 82 3.79 1.22 0.24
C SER A 82 3.35 0.99 -1.21
N LEU A 83 4.20 1.28 -2.19
CA LEU A 83 3.92 1.01 -3.59
C LEU A 83 3.85 -0.49 -3.87
N THR A 84 4.82 -1.25 -3.37
CA THR A 84 4.85 -2.71 -3.46
C THR A 84 3.62 -3.35 -2.82
N CYS A 85 3.21 -2.87 -1.64
CA CYS A 85 1.99 -3.33 -0.97
C CYS A 85 0.74 -2.91 -1.75
N SER A 86 0.72 -1.70 -2.32
CA SER A 86 -0.37 -1.23 -3.18
C SER A 86 -0.52 -2.04 -4.45
N GLY A 87 0.53 -2.69 -4.95
CA GLY A 87 0.48 -3.61 -6.09
C GLY A 87 0.15 -5.08 -5.73
N CYS A 88 0.17 -5.46 -4.45
CA CYS A 88 0.16 -6.88 -4.09
C CYS A 88 -1.18 -7.58 -4.37
N THR A 89 -1.18 -8.80 -4.89
CA THR A 89 -2.42 -9.55 -5.17
C THR A 89 -2.96 -10.31 -3.95
N THR A 90 -2.20 -10.35 -2.86
CA THR A 90 -2.47 -11.16 -1.65
C THR A 90 -3.00 -10.34 -0.46
N ALA A 91 -3.42 -9.08 -0.68
CA ALA A 91 -3.91 -8.19 0.37
C ALA A 91 -5.11 -8.76 1.17
N VAL A 92 -5.98 -9.55 0.53
CA VAL A 92 -7.10 -10.23 1.20
C VAL A 92 -6.58 -11.19 2.27
N ARG A 93 -5.67 -12.10 1.91
CA ARG A 93 -5.03 -13.03 2.84
C ARG A 93 -4.33 -12.27 3.97
N CYS A 94 -3.62 -11.19 3.64
CA CYS A 94 -2.97 -10.35 4.65
C CYS A 94 -3.96 -9.81 5.69
N ARG A 95 -5.11 -9.29 5.25
CA ARG A 95 -6.15 -8.79 6.16
C ARG A 95 -6.73 -9.89 7.03
N ASP A 96 -6.95 -11.08 6.46
CA ASP A 96 -7.48 -12.22 7.20
C ASP A 96 -6.49 -12.70 8.26
N ASP A 97 -5.21 -12.86 7.90
CA ASP A 97 -4.15 -13.24 8.85
C ASP A 97 -3.97 -12.16 9.95
N LEU A 98 -4.08 -10.87 9.60
CA LEU A 98 -4.06 -9.77 10.57
C LEU A 98 -5.27 -9.82 11.52
N ALA A 99 -6.47 -10.12 11.01
CA ALA A 99 -7.69 -10.20 11.82
C ALA A 99 -7.66 -11.36 12.82
N HIS A 100 -6.98 -12.46 12.48
CA HIS A 100 -6.82 -13.63 13.34
C HIS A 100 -5.53 -13.64 14.18
N GLY A 101 -4.71 -12.59 14.08
CA GLY A 101 -3.41 -12.51 14.78
C GLY A 101 -2.36 -13.52 14.26
N GLN A 102 -2.54 -14.03 13.05
CA GLN A 102 -1.67 -15.02 12.41
C GLN A 102 -0.61 -14.40 11.50
N ALA A 103 -0.77 -13.12 11.15
CA ALA A 103 0.14 -12.42 10.25
C ALA A 103 1.63 -12.54 10.64
N PRO A 104 2.04 -12.40 11.93
CA PRO A 104 3.45 -12.54 12.29
C PRO A 104 4.07 -13.91 11.96
N ALA A 105 3.25 -14.97 11.94
CA ALA A 105 3.71 -16.32 11.62
C ALA A 105 3.74 -16.60 10.12
N HIS A 106 2.83 -16.00 9.33
CA HIS A 106 2.58 -16.43 7.94
C HIS A 106 2.94 -15.38 6.88
N PHE A 107 3.19 -14.12 7.24
CA PHE A 107 3.37 -13.04 6.25
C PHE A 107 4.48 -13.31 5.23
N SER A 108 5.55 -14.00 5.64
CA SER A 108 6.70 -14.32 4.79
C SER A 108 6.33 -15.24 3.61
N GLU A 109 5.20 -15.93 3.68
CA GLU A 109 4.73 -16.82 2.62
C GLU A 109 4.06 -16.09 1.45
N TYR A 110 3.58 -14.86 1.65
CA TYR A 110 2.75 -14.17 0.66
C TYR A 110 3.02 -12.67 0.50
N CYS A 111 3.69 -12.04 1.47
CA CYS A 111 3.91 -10.60 1.48
C CYS A 111 5.10 -10.25 0.58
N PRO A 112 4.94 -9.41 -0.45
CA PRO A 112 6.06 -9.00 -1.29
C PRO A 112 7.09 -8.12 -0.56
N ASN A 113 6.74 -7.55 0.60
CA ASN A 113 7.67 -6.81 1.46
C ASN A 113 8.33 -7.70 2.54
N ALA A 114 8.16 -9.02 2.49
CA ALA A 114 8.58 -9.90 3.59
C ALA A 114 10.05 -9.76 3.96
N GLU A 115 10.95 -9.79 2.97
CA GLU A 115 12.39 -9.65 3.17
C GLU A 115 12.74 -8.32 3.84
N THR A 116 12.23 -7.20 3.31
CA THR A 116 12.46 -5.87 3.87
C THR A 116 11.94 -5.74 5.31
N LEU A 117 10.76 -6.30 5.61
CA LEU A 117 10.20 -6.28 6.96
C LEU A 117 11.05 -7.10 7.93
N GLN A 118 11.56 -8.26 7.51
CA GLN A 118 12.46 -9.08 8.33
C GLN A 118 13.79 -8.37 8.60
N GLU A 119 14.34 -7.67 7.61
CA GLU A 119 15.53 -6.84 7.83
C GLU A 119 15.30 -5.72 8.84
N LEU A 120 14.14 -5.04 8.76
CA LEU A 120 13.78 -3.99 9.70
C LEU A 120 13.59 -4.54 11.12
N GLN A 121 13.13 -5.79 11.29
CA GLN A 121 13.06 -6.44 12.61
C GLN A 121 14.45 -6.78 13.17
N GLY A 122 15.38 -7.18 12.30
CA GLY A 122 16.76 -7.53 12.70
C GLY A 122 17.62 -6.30 13.03
N LYS A 123 17.36 -5.17 12.36
CA LYS A 123 17.99 -3.88 12.66
C LYS A 123 17.21 -3.25 13.81
N ARG A 124 17.75 -3.25 15.04
CA ARG A 124 17.16 -2.48 16.14
C ARG A 124 17.15 -0.99 15.74
N ILE A 125 16.03 -0.51 15.21
CA ILE A 125 15.82 0.90 14.91
C ILE A 125 15.63 1.59 16.26
N ALA A 126 16.76 2.02 16.84
CA ALA A 126 16.81 2.72 18.11
C ALA A 126 16.28 4.15 17.97
#